data_AF-A0A838FGS8-F1
#
_entry.id   AF-A0A838FGS8-F1
#
_cell.length_a   1.000
_cell.length_b   1.000
_cell.length_c   1.000
_cell.angle_alpha   90.00
_cell.angle_beta   90.00
_cell.angle_gamma   90.00
#
_symmetry.space_group_name_H-M   'P 1'
#
loop_
_entity.id
_entity.type
_entity.pdbx_description
1 polymer ?
#
loop_
_entity_poly.entity_id
_entity_poly.type
_entity_poly.pdbx_seq_one_letter_code
_entity_poly.pdbx_strand_id
1 'polypeptide(L)'
;LTAHILGGAVIGEDASKGVIDSRHRVFGYEGLLVCDGSAVPANVGVNPSLTITAMTERAMSLVDSDDDLGSEASEPSSVPASRAEPAPSPSG
;
A
#
# COMPACT_ATOMS: atom_id res chain seq x y z
N LEU A 1 2.07 3.10 -24.49
CA LEU A 1 1.96 2.44 -23.18
C LEU A 1 2.46 3.41 -22.11
N THR A 2 1.58 4.06 -21.37
CA THR A 2 1.96 4.65 -20.06
C THR A 2 1.61 3.60 -19.01
N ALA A 3 2.39 2.52 -18.97
CA ALA A 3 2.24 1.50 -17.93
C ALA A 3 2.79 2.06 -16.63
N HIS A 4 2.02 2.91 -15.97
CA HIS A 4 2.22 3.18 -14.56
C HIS A 4 1.91 1.87 -13.84
N ILE A 5 2.95 1.19 -13.36
CA ILE A 5 2.80 0.01 -12.52
C ILE A 5 2.18 0.51 -11.22
N LEU A 6 0.91 0.17 -11.01
CA LEU A 6 0.12 0.50 -9.83
C LEU A 6 -0.29 -0.81 -9.17
N GLY A 7 -0.43 -0.80 -7.84
CA GLY A 7 -0.66 -2.00 -7.04
C GLY A 7 0.62 -2.62 -6.48
N GLY A 8 0.46 -3.65 -5.64
CA GLY A 8 1.55 -4.33 -4.92
C GLY A 8 1.44 -4.21 -3.40
N ALA A 9 0.92 -3.09 -2.90
CA ALA A 9 0.57 -2.89 -1.50
C ALA A 9 -0.84 -2.32 -1.38
N VAL A 10 -1.83 -3.04 -1.90
CA VAL A 10 -3.21 -2.55 -2.00
C VAL A 10 -3.85 -2.35 -0.64
N ILE A 11 -4.73 -1.34 -0.55
CA ILE A 11 -5.55 -1.07 0.62
C ILE A 11 -6.56 -2.21 0.81
N GLY A 12 -6.59 -2.79 2.01
CA GLY A 12 -7.51 -3.87 2.38
C GLY A 12 -8.27 -3.58 3.67
N GLU A 13 -9.34 -4.35 3.91
CA GLU A 13 -10.07 -4.35 5.18
C GLU A 13 -9.24 -4.97 6.31
N ASP A 14 -8.41 -5.96 5.97
CA ASP A 14 -7.49 -6.65 6.85
C ASP A 14 -6.28 -7.24 6.07
N ALA A 15 -5.33 -7.82 6.79
CA ALA A 15 -4.09 -8.40 6.25
C ALA A 15 -4.31 -9.59 5.29
N SER A 16 -5.49 -10.20 5.26
CA SER A 16 -5.85 -11.26 4.30
C SER A 16 -6.39 -10.70 2.98
N LYS A 17 -6.78 -9.41 2.95
CA LYS A 17 -7.39 -8.72 1.80
C LYS A 17 -6.54 -7.60 1.21
N GLY A 18 -5.48 -7.18 1.90
CA GLY A 18 -4.54 -6.17 1.44
C GLY A 18 -3.26 -6.12 2.27
N VAL A 19 -2.37 -5.20 1.92
CA VAL A 19 -1.08 -5.01 2.60
C VAL A 19 -1.13 -3.85 3.58
N ILE A 20 -1.92 -2.82 3.24
CA ILE A 20 -2.07 -1.61 4.07
C ILE A 20 -3.54 -1.35 4.39
N ASP A 21 -3.77 -0.62 5.48
CA ASP A 21 -5.10 -0.14 5.85
C ASP A 21 -5.49 1.17 5.11
N SER A 22 -6.69 1.69 5.38
CA SER A 22 -7.18 2.96 4.81
C SER A 22 -6.43 4.22 5.27
N ARG A 23 -5.49 4.08 6.22
CA ARG A 23 -4.57 5.11 6.70
C ARG A 23 -3.15 4.89 6.17
N HIS A 24 -2.96 3.97 5.23
CA HIS A 24 -1.68 3.62 4.62
C HIS A 24 -0.68 2.91 5.54
N ARG A 25 -1.13 2.40 6.70
CA ARG A 25 -0.29 1.64 7.64
C ARG A 25 -0.18 0.20 7.18
N VAL A 26 1.02 -0.36 7.22
CA VAL A 26 1.25 -1.77 6.87
C VAL A 26 0.74 -2.68 7.98
N PHE A 27 -0.08 -3.65 7.63
CA PHE A 27 -0.56 -4.62 8.62
C PHE A 27 0.61 -5.41 9.22
N GLY A 28 0.64 -5.54 10.54
CA GLY A 28 1.69 -6.29 11.25
C GLY A 28 3.00 -5.54 11.46
N TYR A 29 3.10 -4.27 11.02
CA TYR A 29 4.26 -3.42 11.27
C TYR A 29 3.81 -2.10 11.90
N GLU A 30 4.29 -1.86 13.11
CA GLU A 30 4.14 -0.56 13.73
C GLU A 30 5.08 0.45 13.07
N GLY A 31 4.57 1.66 12.85
CA GLY A 31 5.36 2.74 12.28
C GLY A 31 5.67 2.69 10.78
N LEU A 32 5.24 1.64 10.07
CA LEU A 32 5.51 1.50 8.64
C LEU A 32 4.31 1.94 7.79
N LEU A 33 4.54 2.89 6.89
CA LEU A 33 3.54 3.39 5.94
C LEU A 33 3.98 3.19 4.48
N VAL A 34 3.00 2.98 3.59
CA VAL A 34 3.22 2.95 2.12
C VAL A 34 2.41 4.05 1.45
N CYS A 35 3.09 5.04 0.88
CA CYS A 35 2.50 6.25 0.33
C CYS A 35 2.93 6.49 -1.13
N ASP A 36 2.67 5.53 -2.01
CA ASP A 36 3.06 5.58 -3.42
C ASP A 36 2.01 4.95 -4.36
N GLY A 37 2.37 4.72 -5.62
CA GLY A 37 1.52 4.08 -6.63
C GLY A 37 1.09 2.65 -6.32
N SER A 38 1.77 1.96 -5.40
CA SER A 38 1.46 0.57 -5.05
C SER A 38 0.19 0.42 -4.20
N ALA A 39 -0.22 1.50 -3.52
CA ALA A 39 -1.49 1.60 -2.79
C ALA A 39 -2.70 1.73 -3.72
N VAL A 40 -2.48 2.12 -4.99
CA VAL A 40 -3.54 2.38 -5.96
C VAL A 40 -3.98 1.06 -6.60
N PRO A 41 -5.21 0.57 -6.35
CA PRO A 41 -5.62 -0.77 -6.74
C PRO A 41 -5.88 -0.94 -8.24
N ALA A 42 -6.07 0.16 -8.98
CA ALA A 42 -6.32 0.13 -10.42
C ALA A 42 -5.83 1.40 -11.11
N ASN A 43 -5.54 1.28 -12.41
CA ASN A 43 -5.12 2.41 -13.23
C ASN A 43 -6.27 3.42 -13.41
N VAL A 44 -6.02 4.67 -13.04
CA VAL A 44 -7.02 5.75 -13.01
C VAL A 44 -7.35 6.29 -14.43
N GLY A 45 -6.74 5.73 -15.48
CA GLY A 45 -6.94 6.13 -16.88
C GLY A 45 -6.28 7.46 -17.27
N VAL A 46 -5.74 8.18 -16.28
CA VAL A 46 -5.01 9.45 -16.39
C VAL A 46 -3.74 9.39 -15.54
N ASN A 47 -2.92 10.45 -15.57
CA ASN A 47 -1.67 10.50 -14.80
C ASN A 47 -1.96 10.29 -13.29
N PRO A 48 -1.41 9.23 -12.65
CA PRO A 48 -1.70 8.91 -11.26
C PRO A 48 -1.02 9.85 -10.26
N SER A 49 -0.12 10.75 -10.69
CA SER A 49 0.63 11.63 -9.79
C SER A 49 -0.26 12.40 -8.80
N LEU A 50 -1.31 13.07 -9.28
CA LEU A 50 -2.22 13.83 -8.40
C LEU A 50 -3.01 12.93 -7.45
N THR A 51 -3.34 11.70 -7.87
CA THR A 51 -4.03 10.74 -7.02
C THR A 51 -3.11 10.27 -5.90
N ILE A 52 -1.86 9.93 -6.23
CA ILE A 52 -0.83 9.54 -5.26
C ILE A 52 -0.59 10.71 -4.28
N THR A 53 -0.40 11.93 -4.78
CA THR A 53 -0.24 13.12 -3.93
C THR A 53 -1.40 13.29 -2.96
N ALA A 54 -2.65 13.26 -3.45
CA ALA A 54 -3.82 13.45 -2.60
C ALA A 54 -3.97 12.37 -1.52
N MET A 55 -3.69 11.11 -1.83
CA MET A 55 -3.74 10.02 -0.86
C MET A 55 -2.62 10.14 0.17
N THR A 56 -1.40 10.46 -0.27
CA THR A 56 -0.25 10.67 0.61
C THR A 56 -0.48 11.85 1.55
N GLU A 57 -0.99 12.99 1.06
CA GLU A 57 -1.33 14.14 1.90
C GLU A 57 -2.38 13.77 2.96
N ARG A 58 -3.42 13.02 2.57
CA ARG A 58 -4.41 12.50 3.51
C ARG A 58 -3.78 11.57 4.55
N ALA A 59 -2.95 10.62 4.14
CA ALA A 59 -2.30 9.69 5.05
C ALA A 59 -1.42 10.41 6.07
N MET A 60 -0.62 11.39 5.60
CA MET A 60 0.25 12.20 6.45
C MET A 60 -0.53 13.08 7.43
N SER A 61 -1.73 13.57 7.06
CA SER A 61 -2.59 14.31 8.00
C SER A 61 -3.12 13.46 9.16
N LEU A 62 -3.00 12.14 9.06
CA LEU A 62 -3.43 11.17 10.06
C LEU A 62 -2.25 10.58 10.85
N VAL A 63 -1.04 11.09 10.67
CA VAL A 63 0.10 10.74 11.50
C VAL A 63 0.11 11.68 12.70
N ASP A 64 -0.19 11.14 13.87
CA ASP A 64 -0.11 11.88 15.14
C ASP A 64 1.36 11.98 15.60
N SER A 65 1.69 12.98 16.41
CA SER A 65 3.06 13.14 16.94
C SER A 65 3.48 12.01 17.90
N ASP A 66 2.49 11.27 18.42
CA ASP A 66 2.65 10.10 19.27
C ASP A 66 2.41 8.78 18.49
N ASP A 67 2.19 8.83 17.17
CA ASP A 67 2.27 7.59 16.37
C ASP A 67 3.71 7.10 16.49
N ASP A 68 3.88 6.00 17.21
CA ASP A 68 5.16 5.42 17.54
C ASP A 68 5.76 4.81 16.27
N LEU A 69 6.35 5.65 15.42
CA LEU A 69 6.93 5.22 14.15
C LEU A 69 8.21 4.38 14.35
N GLY A 70 8.51 3.94 15.58
CA GLY A 70 9.68 3.12 15.87
C GLY A 70 9.97 2.76 17.33
N SER A 71 8.98 2.43 18.20
CA SER A 71 9.31 1.62 19.39
C SER A 71 9.16 0.13 19.06
N GLU A 72 10.29 -0.56 19.17
CA GLU A 72 10.49 -2.00 19.05
C GLU A 72 9.76 -2.65 17.89
N ALA A 73 10.45 -2.73 16.73
CA ALA A 73 10.12 -3.61 15.63
C ALA A 73 9.81 -5.02 16.16
N SER A 74 8.52 -5.27 16.43
CA SER A 74 8.04 -6.60 16.76
C SER A 74 8.34 -7.44 15.53
N GLU A 75 9.16 -8.48 15.73
CA GLU A 75 9.61 -9.41 14.70
C GLU A 75 8.47 -9.65 13.70
N PRO A 76 8.71 -9.48 12.39
CA PRO A 76 7.65 -9.59 11.39
C PRO A 76 6.97 -10.94 11.56
N SER A 77 5.73 -10.92 12.06
CA SER A 77 4.92 -12.12 12.17
C SER A 77 4.93 -12.76 10.80
N SER A 78 5.38 -14.01 10.73
CA SER A 78 5.62 -14.75 9.50
C SER A 78 4.30 -14.95 8.75
N VAL A 79 3.81 -13.91 8.08
CA VAL A 79 2.80 -14.05 7.06
C VAL A 79 3.54 -14.66 5.88
N PRO A 80 3.19 -15.87 5.43
CA PRO A 80 3.79 -16.40 4.22
C PRO A 80 3.46 -15.39 3.12
N ALA A 81 4.49 -14.79 2.53
CA ALA A 81 4.35 -13.99 1.33
C ALA A 81 3.77 -14.92 0.25
N SER A 82 2.44 -14.98 0.15
CA SER A 82 1.77 -15.69 -0.92
C SER A 82 2.13 -14.90 -2.16
N ARG A 83 3.12 -15.42 -2.89
CA ARG A 83 3.59 -14.94 -4.18
C ARG A 83 2.37 -14.48 -4.98
N ALA A 84 2.28 -13.18 -5.24
CA ALA A 84 1.30 -12.67 -6.19
C ALA A 84 1.56 -13.41 -7.52
N GLU A 85 0.63 -14.28 -7.90
CA GLU A 85 0.68 -14.97 -9.19
C GLU A 85 0.68 -13.88 -10.28
N PRO A 86 1.64 -13.91 -11.21
CA PRO A 86 1.68 -12.92 -12.28
C PRO A 86 0.38 -12.99 -13.08
N ALA A 87 -0.20 -11.82 -13.37
CA ALA A 87 -1.41 -11.71 -14.17
C ALA A 87 -1.26 -12.50 -15.48
N PRO A 88 -2.27 -13.29 -15.91
CA PRO A 88 -2.17 -14.09 -17.11
C PRO A 88 -1.92 -13.20 -18.32
N SER A 89 -0.96 -13.59 -19.15
CA SER A 89 -0.61 -12.89 -20.39
C SER A 89 -1.86 -12.71 -21.28
N PRO A 90 -2.10 -11.51 -21.84
CA PRO A 90 -3.18 -11.34 -22.81
C PRO A 90 -2.88 -12.21 -24.04
N SER A 91 -3.82 -13.09 -24.36
CA SER A 91 -3.78 -13.83 -25.63
C SER A 91 -4.22 -12.89 -26.75
N GLY A 92 -3.32 -12.60 -27.70
CA GLY A 92 -3.59 -11.77 -28.87
C GLY A 92 -2.33 -11.47 -29.66
#